data_AF-P58762-F1
#
_entry.id   AF-P58762-F1
#
_cell.length_a   1.000
_cell.length_b   1.000
_cell.length_c   1.000
_cell.angle_alpha   90.00
_cell.angle_beta   90.00
_cell.angle_gamma   90.00
#
_symmetry.space_group_name_H-M   'P 1'
#
loop_
_entity.id
_entity.type
_entity.pdbx_description
1 polymer ?
#
loop_
_entity_poly.entity_id
_entity_poly.type
_entity_poly.pdbx_seq_one_letter_code
_entity_poly.pdbx_strand_id
1 'polypeptide(L)'
;MANMLYFSLLALLFMTGIASEGTISSGLASLKAKIDAKRPSGKQLFDKVANMQKQIEEKFSNDDERAKVMGAIGSLSTAVGKFQSGDPAKIASGCLDILVGISSVLKDFAKFSPIFSILSMVVGLFSGTKAEESVGSVVKKVVQEQSDQELQEALYGVKREYAVSKAFLDGVRNETSDLSPTEVSALGANVPVYQGVRFIAMVVQRIKNRKPRTESEIKRVLSMLELFTDLCSLRDLILLDLYQLVATPGHSPNIASGIKEVSNLGREEYKKVFEDLLKTNDKETYLFLSYLYPRERNEQSQKIFKFFDLMKVKYDDRLKQDLTGIQVFSSLHWPNYFLCSSKDYLALICTKPYGSLRLDKLNDGFYSIKTTQSNPKVCHRYGEYILFTHDRNDDLEKFNFVPVKLGERKIYLLSSKASPNKFAYVPKTAKGDLFFVDGIPSQLGYGNQGYFTLATDENEQT
;
A
#
# COMPACT_ATOMS: atom_id res chain seq x y z
N MET A 1 26.60 36.03 -2.89
CA MET A 1 26.15 35.12 -3.96
C MET A 1 25.57 33.87 -3.30
N ALA A 2 24.36 34.00 -2.75
CA ALA A 2 23.83 33.11 -1.70
C ALA A 2 22.55 32.36 -2.13
N ASN A 3 22.47 31.96 -3.40
CA ASN A 3 21.33 31.25 -3.97
C ASN A 3 21.76 29.86 -4.44
N MET A 4 21.58 28.83 -3.60
CA MET A 4 21.48 27.41 -4.02
C MET A 4 21.17 26.55 -2.78
N LEU A 5 19.95 26.65 -2.28
CA LEU A 5 19.42 25.84 -1.17
C LEU A 5 17.93 25.55 -1.43
N TYR A 6 17.61 24.92 -2.57
CA TYR A 6 16.22 24.60 -2.94
C TYR A 6 16.12 23.33 -3.78
N PHE A 7 16.72 22.20 -3.38
CA PHE A 7 16.46 20.91 -4.05
C PHE A 7 16.67 19.73 -3.09
N SER A 8 15.74 19.48 -2.15
CA SER A 8 15.73 18.17 -1.44
C SER A 8 14.42 17.76 -0.74
N LEU A 9 13.30 18.47 -0.90
CA LEU A 9 12.08 18.17 -0.13
C LEU A 9 10.88 17.61 -0.91
N LEU A 10 11.00 17.36 -2.22
CA LEU A 10 9.84 16.94 -3.02
C LEU A 10 9.42 15.46 -2.86
N ALA A 11 10.27 14.57 -2.34
CA ALA A 11 9.95 13.13 -2.26
C ALA A 11 9.07 12.73 -1.05
N LEU A 12 8.80 13.65 -0.11
CA LEU A 12 7.89 13.38 1.03
C LEU A 12 6.41 13.62 0.67
N LEU A 13 6.11 14.16 -0.51
CA LEU A 13 4.75 14.56 -0.89
C LEU A 13 3.84 13.41 -1.35
N PHE A 14 4.37 12.21 -1.65
CA PHE A 14 3.53 11.06 -1.98
C PHE A 14 2.84 10.40 -0.77
N MET A 15 3.18 10.80 0.47
CA MET A 15 2.45 10.33 1.67
C MET A 15 1.21 11.17 2.00
N THR A 16 0.97 12.31 1.35
CA THR A 16 -0.24 13.12 1.52
C THR A 16 -0.60 13.84 0.22
N GLY A 17 -1.11 13.10 -0.77
CA GLY A 17 -1.55 13.61 -2.08
C GLY A 17 -2.78 14.53 -2.07
N ILE A 18 -3.04 15.28 -0.99
CA ILE A 18 -4.04 16.37 -0.95
C ILE A 18 -3.50 17.47 -0.03
N ALA A 19 -2.52 18.23 -0.50
CA ALA A 19 -2.20 19.55 0.07
C ALA A 19 -1.91 20.58 -1.02
N SER A 20 -2.57 20.44 -2.19
CA SER A 20 -2.65 21.50 -3.19
C SER A 20 -3.53 22.63 -2.64
N GLU A 21 -3.03 23.44 -1.70
CA GLU A 21 -3.71 24.60 -1.10
C GLU A 21 -5.23 24.41 -0.89
N GLY A 22 -5.61 23.18 -0.52
CA GLY A 22 -7.00 22.80 -0.40
C GLY A 22 -7.49 23.36 0.92
N THR A 23 -8.39 24.34 0.87
CA THR A 23 -9.09 24.74 2.08
C THR A 23 -9.94 23.57 2.59
N ILE A 24 -10.18 23.53 3.89
CA ILE A 24 -11.14 22.60 4.51
C ILE A 24 -12.48 22.62 3.76
N SER A 25 -12.89 23.82 3.33
CA SER A 25 -14.07 24.05 2.51
C SER A 25 -14.03 23.27 1.19
N SER A 26 -12.89 23.21 0.48
CA SER A 26 -12.78 22.46 -0.79
C SER A 26 -12.80 20.95 -0.58
N GLY A 27 -12.17 20.45 0.49
CA GLY A 27 -12.23 19.04 0.87
C GLY A 27 -13.67 18.59 1.20
N LEU A 28 -14.39 19.41 1.98
CA LEU A 28 -15.79 19.16 2.31
C LEU A 28 -16.71 19.29 1.10
N ALA A 29 -16.43 20.24 0.18
CA ALA A 29 -17.16 20.34 -1.08
C ALA A 29 -16.97 19.09 -1.95
N SER A 30 -15.75 18.55 -2.02
CA SER A 30 -15.48 17.28 -2.70
C SER A 30 -16.24 16.11 -2.07
N LEU A 31 -16.28 16.04 -0.74
CA LEU A 31 -17.09 15.05 -0.04
C LEU A 31 -18.58 15.20 -0.38
N LYS A 32 -19.13 16.43 -0.30
CA LYS A 32 -20.52 16.74 -0.71
C LYS A 32 -20.82 16.30 -2.13
N ALA A 33 -19.93 16.56 -3.07
CA ALA A 33 -20.12 16.22 -4.49
C ALA A 33 -20.18 14.71 -4.75
N LYS A 34 -19.55 13.89 -3.89
CA LYS A 34 -19.59 12.43 -4.01
C LYS A 34 -20.77 11.79 -3.30
N ILE A 35 -21.50 12.53 -2.47
CA ILE A 35 -22.65 12.00 -1.76
C ILE A 35 -23.84 11.93 -2.72
N ASP A 36 -24.32 10.73 -2.99
CA ASP A 36 -25.63 10.53 -3.61
C ASP A 36 -26.78 10.98 -2.68
N ALA A 37 -27.07 12.28 -2.67
CA ALA A 37 -28.10 12.90 -1.85
C ALA A 37 -29.54 12.47 -2.25
N LYS A 38 -29.72 11.72 -3.33
CA LYS A 38 -31.02 11.13 -3.69
C LYS A 38 -31.38 9.95 -2.78
N ARG A 39 -30.39 9.33 -2.13
CA ARG A 39 -30.62 8.27 -1.13
C ARG A 39 -30.92 8.88 0.24
N PRO A 40 -31.85 8.32 1.03
CA PRO A 40 -32.18 8.85 2.36
C PRO A 40 -30.94 9.01 3.27
N SER A 41 -30.06 8.01 3.31
CA SER A 41 -28.79 8.07 4.06
C SER A 41 -27.80 9.08 3.48
N GLY A 42 -27.82 9.28 2.15
CA GLY A 42 -27.01 10.29 1.48
C GLY A 42 -27.47 11.71 1.81
N LYS A 43 -28.79 11.97 1.86
CA LYS A 43 -29.34 13.27 2.25
C LYS A 43 -28.92 13.66 3.68
N GLN A 44 -29.06 12.75 4.63
CA GLN A 44 -28.64 12.97 6.02
C GLN A 44 -27.14 13.29 6.13
N LEU A 45 -26.30 12.57 5.38
CA LEU A 45 -24.86 12.82 5.33
C LEU A 45 -24.56 14.20 4.72
N PHE A 46 -25.25 14.58 3.65
CA PHE A 46 -25.08 15.88 3.01
C PHE A 46 -25.38 17.05 3.96
N ASP A 47 -26.54 17.01 4.63
CA ASP A 47 -26.98 18.06 5.55
C ASP A 47 -26.02 18.24 6.74
N LYS A 48 -25.52 17.13 7.30
CA LYS A 48 -24.53 17.20 8.39
C LYS A 48 -23.16 17.70 7.91
N VAL A 49 -22.68 17.28 6.73
CA VAL A 49 -21.43 17.81 6.15
C VAL A 49 -21.54 19.33 5.93
N ALA A 50 -22.73 19.84 5.59
CA ALA A 50 -22.97 21.29 5.52
C ALA A 50 -22.91 21.99 6.89
N ASN A 51 -23.48 21.39 7.93
CA ASN A 51 -23.43 21.95 9.29
C ASN A 51 -22.00 21.95 9.87
N MET A 52 -21.22 20.91 9.61
CA MET A 52 -19.85 20.76 10.13
C MET A 52 -18.83 21.67 9.45
N GLN A 53 -19.06 22.08 8.20
CA GLN A 53 -18.18 23.03 7.52
C GLN A 53 -17.96 24.29 8.36
N LYS A 54 -19.01 24.78 9.03
CA LYS A 54 -18.93 25.92 9.95
C LYS A 54 -18.05 25.62 11.18
N GLN A 55 -18.23 24.46 11.79
CA GLN A 55 -17.52 24.07 13.03
C GLN A 55 -16.01 23.85 12.82
N ILE A 56 -15.61 23.29 11.67
CA ILE A 56 -14.21 22.93 11.42
C ILE A 56 -13.36 24.17 11.11
N GLU A 57 -13.89 25.11 10.34
CA GLU A 57 -13.19 26.35 9.98
C GLU A 57 -12.86 27.20 11.23
N GLU A 58 -13.74 27.20 12.23
CA GLU A 58 -13.54 27.90 13.51
C GLU A 58 -12.58 27.17 14.46
N LYS A 59 -12.62 25.82 14.51
CA LYS A 59 -11.92 25.03 15.53
C LYS A 59 -10.42 24.84 15.25
N PHE A 60 -10.01 24.76 13.98
CA PHE A 60 -8.63 24.44 13.60
C PHE A 60 -7.95 25.64 12.93
N SER A 61 -7.13 26.36 13.69
CA SER A 61 -6.33 27.50 13.21
C SER A 61 -4.89 27.16 12.82
N ASN A 62 -4.36 26.03 13.30
CA ASN A 62 -3.00 25.56 13.03
C ASN A 62 -2.91 24.73 11.74
N ASP A 63 -1.92 25.01 10.89
CA ASP A 63 -1.71 24.36 9.59
C ASP A 63 -1.50 22.84 9.68
N ASP A 64 -0.78 22.34 10.69
CA ASP A 64 -0.58 20.88 10.87
C ASP A 64 -1.91 20.16 11.20
N GLU A 65 -2.76 20.82 11.99
CA GLU A 65 -4.08 20.28 12.33
C GLU A 65 -5.03 20.33 11.14
N ARG A 66 -5.00 21.44 10.38
CA ARG A 66 -5.74 21.58 9.13
C ARG A 66 -5.32 20.49 8.13
N ALA A 67 -4.03 20.21 8.00
CA ALA A 67 -3.52 19.15 7.13
C ALA A 67 -4.03 17.76 7.55
N LYS A 68 -4.04 17.44 8.85
CA LYS A 68 -4.59 16.17 9.38
C LYS A 68 -6.09 16.05 9.10
N VAL A 69 -6.84 17.12 9.34
CA VAL A 69 -8.28 17.20 9.06
C VAL A 69 -8.55 17.02 7.57
N MET A 70 -7.78 17.68 6.71
CA MET A 70 -7.89 17.55 5.25
C MET A 70 -7.61 16.13 4.77
N GLY A 71 -6.55 15.50 5.30
CA GLY A 71 -6.23 14.10 5.00
C GLY A 71 -7.36 13.14 5.39
N ALA A 72 -7.97 13.37 6.57
CA ALA A 72 -9.12 12.59 7.02
C ALA A 72 -10.34 12.78 6.10
N ILE A 73 -10.70 14.03 5.78
CA ILE A 73 -11.84 14.36 4.89
C ILE A 73 -11.63 13.78 3.49
N GLY A 74 -10.42 13.89 2.92
CA GLY A 74 -10.10 13.33 1.61
C GLY A 74 -10.24 11.80 1.58
N SER A 75 -9.85 11.14 2.67
CA SER A 75 -9.99 9.69 2.82
C SER A 75 -11.45 9.25 2.96
N LEU A 76 -12.25 9.98 3.75
CA LEU A 76 -13.70 9.80 3.85
C LEU A 76 -14.38 9.99 2.49
N SER A 77 -14.02 11.04 1.75
CA SER A 77 -14.52 11.32 0.40
C SER A 77 -14.23 10.16 -0.57
N THR A 78 -13.04 9.57 -0.50
CA THR A 78 -12.68 8.40 -1.32
C THR A 78 -13.49 7.16 -0.91
N ALA A 79 -13.66 6.93 0.40
CA ALA A 79 -14.42 5.81 0.92
C ALA A 79 -15.91 5.88 0.57
N VAL A 80 -16.54 7.07 0.60
CA VAL A 80 -17.95 7.25 0.20
C VAL A 80 -18.17 6.75 -1.23
N GLY A 81 -17.32 7.17 -2.18
CA GLY A 81 -17.43 6.72 -3.57
C GLY A 81 -17.31 5.20 -3.71
N LYS A 82 -16.40 4.58 -2.93
CA LYS A 82 -16.23 3.13 -2.89
C LYS A 82 -17.42 2.40 -2.26
N PHE A 83 -17.97 2.91 -1.17
CA PHE A 83 -19.15 2.36 -0.50
C PHE A 83 -20.41 2.47 -1.35
N GLN A 84 -20.52 3.49 -2.20
CA GLN A 84 -21.67 3.68 -3.10
C GLN A 84 -21.52 2.93 -4.43
N SER A 85 -20.34 2.41 -4.75
CA SER A 85 -20.07 1.73 -6.03
C SER A 85 -20.83 0.41 -6.23
N GLY A 86 -21.25 -0.25 -5.14
CA GLY A 86 -21.84 -1.60 -5.18
C GLY A 86 -20.84 -2.71 -5.48
N ASP A 87 -19.57 -2.40 -5.74
CA ASP A 87 -18.50 -3.36 -5.98
C ASP A 87 -17.91 -3.81 -4.62
N PRO A 88 -18.05 -5.10 -4.25
CA PRO A 88 -17.58 -5.62 -2.96
C PRO A 88 -16.09 -5.41 -2.70
N ALA A 89 -15.24 -5.47 -3.72
CA ALA A 89 -13.80 -5.28 -3.60
C ALA A 89 -13.44 -3.81 -3.38
N LYS A 90 -14.15 -2.90 -4.06
CA LYS A 90 -14.03 -1.47 -3.79
C LYS A 90 -14.50 -1.12 -2.39
N ILE A 91 -15.59 -1.71 -1.91
CA ILE A 91 -16.08 -1.50 -0.54
C ILE A 91 -15.00 -1.89 0.49
N ALA A 92 -14.38 -3.07 0.36
CA ALA A 92 -13.30 -3.48 1.26
C ALA A 92 -12.10 -2.52 1.21
N SER A 93 -11.74 -2.05 0.00
CA SER A 93 -10.72 -1.01 -0.17
C SER A 93 -11.12 0.33 0.47
N GLY A 94 -12.41 0.69 0.48
CA GLY A 94 -12.92 1.88 1.17
C GLY A 94 -12.76 1.80 2.68
N CYS A 95 -12.86 0.60 3.26
CA CYS A 95 -12.57 0.37 4.69
C CYS A 95 -11.11 0.71 5.01
N LEU A 96 -10.18 0.25 4.17
CA LEU A 96 -8.76 0.55 4.31
C LEU A 96 -8.47 2.06 4.17
N ASP A 97 -9.13 2.74 3.23
CA ASP A 97 -8.98 4.19 3.04
C ASP A 97 -9.34 4.96 4.31
N ILE A 98 -10.46 4.61 4.94
CA ILE A 98 -10.88 5.20 6.21
C ILE A 98 -9.80 4.99 7.26
N LEU A 99 -9.41 3.73 7.51
CA LEU A 99 -8.47 3.38 8.57
C LEU A 99 -7.13 4.13 8.44
N VAL A 100 -6.61 4.22 7.21
CA VAL A 100 -5.38 4.97 6.92
C VAL A 100 -5.60 6.47 7.17
N GLY A 101 -6.66 7.04 6.60
CA GLY A 101 -6.93 8.46 6.62
C GLY A 101 -7.16 9.05 8.01
N ILE A 102 -7.76 8.28 8.91
CA ILE A 102 -8.11 8.75 10.26
C ILE A 102 -7.05 8.40 11.31
N SER A 103 -6.06 7.58 10.95
CA SER A 103 -5.06 7.06 11.89
C SER A 103 -4.30 8.17 12.64
N SER A 104 -4.11 9.33 11.99
CA SER A 104 -3.45 10.51 12.56
C SER A 104 -4.32 11.25 13.59
N VAL A 105 -5.65 11.30 13.38
CA VAL A 105 -6.61 12.01 14.24
C VAL A 105 -7.16 11.13 15.38
N LEU A 106 -7.12 9.81 15.23
CA LEU A 106 -7.53 8.83 16.25
C LEU A 106 -6.75 8.93 17.57
N LYS A 107 -5.60 9.62 17.57
CA LYS A 107 -4.81 9.85 18.79
C LYS A 107 -5.45 10.85 19.75
N ASP A 108 -6.29 11.76 19.25
CA ASP A 108 -6.90 12.83 20.05
C ASP A 108 -8.37 13.02 19.66
N PHE A 109 -9.21 12.09 20.12
CA PHE A 109 -10.63 12.03 19.76
C PHE A 109 -11.38 13.31 20.15
N ALA A 110 -11.10 13.88 21.33
CA ALA A 110 -11.76 15.08 21.83
C ALA A 110 -11.44 16.31 20.96
N LYS A 111 -10.17 16.46 20.56
CA LYS A 111 -9.76 17.56 19.68
C LYS A 111 -10.38 17.43 18.29
N PHE A 112 -10.36 16.24 17.70
CA PHE A 112 -10.88 15.98 16.36
C PHE A 112 -12.35 15.53 16.32
N SER A 113 -13.12 15.79 17.38
CA SER A 113 -14.53 15.37 17.49
C SER A 113 -15.42 15.68 16.27
N PRO A 114 -15.29 16.82 15.55
CA PRO A 114 -16.09 17.08 14.36
C PRO A 114 -15.84 16.06 13.23
N ILE A 115 -14.62 15.51 13.13
CA ILE A 115 -14.27 14.51 12.13
C ILE A 115 -14.93 13.17 12.43
N PHE A 116 -15.03 12.81 13.71
CA PHE A 116 -15.67 11.57 14.15
C PHE A 116 -17.17 11.54 13.90
N SER A 117 -17.83 12.70 13.97
CA SER A 117 -19.23 12.86 13.54
C SER A 117 -19.41 12.53 12.05
N ILE A 118 -18.49 12.97 11.17
CA ILE A 118 -18.52 12.62 9.73
C ILE A 118 -18.29 11.11 9.56
N LEU A 119 -17.25 10.62 10.23
CA LEU A 119 -16.79 9.25 10.11
C LEU A 119 -17.90 8.26 10.50
N SER A 120 -18.61 8.48 11.60
CA SER A 120 -19.73 7.62 12.03
C SER A 120 -20.79 7.46 10.92
N MET A 121 -21.12 8.55 10.21
CA MET A 121 -22.08 8.47 9.09
C MET A 121 -21.51 7.80 7.84
N VAL A 122 -20.25 8.07 7.49
CA VAL A 122 -19.60 7.42 6.34
C VAL A 122 -19.50 5.91 6.60
N VAL A 123 -19.17 5.51 7.82
CA VAL A 123 -19.19 4.11 8.27
C VAL A 123 -20.62 3.55 8.25
N GLY A 124 -21.64 4.37 8.52
CA GLY A 124 -23.05 4.00 8.35
C GLY A 124 -23.46 3.68 6.91
N LEU A 125 -22.74 4.16 5.89
CA LEU A 125 -22.99 3.75 4.50
C LEU A 125 -22.54 2.30 4.22
N PHE A 126 -21.64 1.76 5.04
CA PHE A 126 -21.17 0.38 4.97
C PHE A 126 -22.09 -0.52 5.79
N SER A 127 -23.22 -0.92 5.23
CA SER A 127 -24.24 -1.71 5.95
C SER A 127 -23.84 -3.16 6.22
N GLY A 128 -24.58 -3.85 7.10
CA GLY A 128 -24.44 -5.30 7.30
C GLY A 128 -24.51 -6.14 6.01
N THR A 129 -25.41 -5.80 5.09
CA THR A 129 -25.49 -6.46 3.77
C THR A 129 -24.21 -6.26 2.96
N LYS A 130 -23.65 -5.04 2.94
CA LYS A 130 -22.39 -4.77 2.25
C LYS A 130 -21.22 -5.49 2.90
N ALA A 131 -21.22 -5.60 4.23
CA ALA A 131 -20.21 -6.39 4.93
C ALA A 131 -20.26 -7.86 4.50
N GLU A 132 -21.46 -8.44 4.43
CA GLU A 132 -21.66 -9.81 3.97
C GLU A 132 -21.15 -10.03 2.54
N GLU A 133 -21.54 -9.14 1.63
CA GLU A 133 -21.17 -9.18 0.20
C GLU A 133 -19.65 -9.00 0.01
N SER A 134 -19.04 -8.05 0.71
CA SER A 134 -17.58 -7.81 0.70
C SER A 134 -16.80 -9.03 1.15
N VAL A 135 -17.14 -9.61 2.31
CA VAL A 135 -16.44 -10.83 2.78
C VAL A 135 -16.64 -11.98 1.79
N GLY A 136 -17.87 -12.19 1.32
CA GLY A 136 -18.18 -13.26 0.38
C GLY A 136 -17.41 -13.14 -0.94
N SER A 137 -17.37 -11.95 -1.53
CA SER A 137 -16.69 -11.71 -2.81
C SER A 137 -15.17 -11.84 -2.69
N VAL A 138 -14.58 -11.20 -1.68
CA VAL A 138 -13.13 -11.20 -1.47
C VAL A 138 -12.63 -12.62 -1.21
N VAL A 139 -13.36 -13.41 -0.42
CA VAL A 139 -12.94 -14.78 -0.13
C VAL A 139 -13.19 -15.70 -1.31
N LYS A 140 -14.32 -15.56 -2.02
CA LYS A 140 -14.62 -16.37 -3.22
C LYS A 140 -13.51 -16.25 -4.26
N LYS A 141 -12.95 -15.05 -4.47
CA LYS A 141 -11.81 -14.79 -5.37
C LYS A 141 -10.61 -15.70 -5.06
N VAL A 142 -10.27 -15.87 -3.78
CA VAL A 142 -9.09 -16.66 -3.37
C VAL A 142 -9.40 -18.14 -3.21
N VAL A 143 -10.58 -18.46 -2.72
CA VAL A 143 -10.94 -19.82 -2.31
C VAL A 143 -11.37 -20.69 -3.49
N GLN A 144 -12.01 -20.11 -4.52
CA GLN A 144 -12.27 -20.84 -5.77
C GLN A 144 -10.98 -21.27 -6.46
N GLU A 145 -9.91 -20.50 -6.32
CA GLU A 145 -8.59 -20.82 -6.89
C GLU A 145 -7.85 -21.92 -6.13
N GLN A 146 -8.23 -22.22 -4.88
CA GLN A 146 -7.41 -23.05 -3.98
C GLN A 146 -8.03 -24.39 -3.56
N SER A 147 -9.29 -24.68 -3.91
CA SER A 147 -9.98 -25.90 -3.47
C SER A 147 -9.87 -26.16 -1.96
N ASP A 148 -9.76 -25.10 -1.16
CA ASP A 148 -9.55 -25.17 0.29
C ASP A 148 -10.91 -25.27 1.00
N GLN A 149 -11.36 -26.49 1.23
CA GLN A 149 -12.67 -26.77 1.82
C GLN A 149 -12.80 -26.18 3.23
N GLU A 150 -11.75 -26.19 4.03
CA GLU A 150 -11.78 -25.63 5.39
C GLU A 150 -11.98 -24.11 5.38
N LEU A 151 -11.32 -23.39 4.45
CA LEU A 151 -11.60 -21.97 4.23
C LEU A 151 -13.01 -21.73 3.69
N GLN A 152 -13.54 -22.62 2.82
CA GLN A 152 -14.91 -22.51 2.31
C GLN A 152 -15.95 -22.64 3.42
N GLU A 153 -15.78 -23.61 4.31
CA GLU A 153 -16.69 -23.84 5.43
C GLU A 153 -16.63 -22.69 6.44
N ALA A 154 -15.43 -22.24 6.79
CA ALA A 154 -15.24 -21.14 7.71
C ALA A 154 -15.70 -19.78 7.14
N LEU A 155 -15.74 -19.63 5.81
CA LEU A 155 -16.22 -18.43 5.13
C LEU A 155 -17.66 -18.07 5.52
N TYR A 156 -18.56 -19.05 5.55
CA TYR A 156 -19.96 -18.78 5.88
C TYR A 156 -20.10 -18.17 7.28
N GLY A 157 -19.33 -18.69 8.25
CA GLY A 157 -19.29 -18.18 9.61
C GLY A 157 -18.82 -16.72 9.68
N VAL A 158 -17.65 -16.40 9.11
CA VAL A 158 -17.10 -15.03 9.18
C VAL A 158 -17.94 -14.00 8.43
N LYS A 159 -18.55 -14.39 7.29
CA LYS A 159 -19.53 -13.53 6.59
C LYS A 159 -20.65 -13.12 7.52
N ARG A 160 -21.24 -14.11 8.21
CA ARG A 160 -22.37 -13.88 9.08
C ARG A 160 -21.99 -13.07 10.31
N GLU A 161 -20.83 -13.33 10.90
CA GLU A 161 -20.30 -12.55 12.03
C GLU A 161 -20.21 -11.06 11.69
N TYR A 162 -19.54 -10.70 10.59
CA TYR A 162 -19.37 -9.29 10.22
C TYR A 162 -20.70 -8.64 9.84
N ALA A 163 -21.57 -9.37 9.14
CA ALA A 163 -22.89 -8.88 8.76
C ALA A 163 -23.78 -8.60 9.98
N VAL A 164 -23.82 -9.52 10.94
CA VAL A 164 -24.62 -9.39 12.16
C VAL A 164 -24.10 -8.25 13.03
N SER A 165 -22.79 -8.21 13.29
CA SER A 165 -22.18 -7.13 14.07
C SER A 165 -22.44 -5.78 13.44
N LYS A 166 -22.27 -5.64 12.12
CA LYS A 166 -22.51 -4.35 11.47
C LYS A 166 -23.99 -3.99 11.41
N ALA A 167 -24.88 -4.94 11.17
CA ALA A 167 -26.33 -4.70 11.23
C ALA A 167 -26.78 -4.25 12.63
N PHE A 168 -26.21 -4.83 13.69
CA PHE A 168 -26.47 -4.42 15.06
C PHE A 168 -26.00 -2.98 15.32
N LEU A 169 -24.76 -2.64 14.95
CA LEU A 169 -24.24 -1.28 15.08
C LEU A 169 -25.05 -0.26 14.27
N ASP A 170 -25.53 -0.63 13.08
CA ASP A 170 -26.41 0.21 12.26
C ASP A 170 -27.76 0.45 12.94
N GLY A 171 -28.35 -0.58 13.54
CA GLY A 171 -29.58 -0.45 14.32
C GLY A 171 -29.41 0.54 15.47
N VAL A 172 -28.34 0.38 16.25
CA VAL A 172 -28.05 1.27 17.39
C VAL A 172 -27.78 2.71 16.94
N ARG A 173 -27.04 2.93 15.84
CA ARG A 173 -26.74 4.28 15.34
C ARG A 173 -27.98 5.04 14.85
N ASN A 174 -28.98 4.33 14.35
CA ASN A 174 -30.18 4.94 13.80
C ASN A 174 -31.13 5.47 14.88
N GLU A 175 -30.90 5.12 16.15
CA GLU A 175 -31.61 5.70 17.29
C GLU A 175 -31.18 7.17 17.48
N THR A 176 -32.16 8.04 17.74
CA THR A 176 -31.93 9.50 17.86
C THR A 176 -31.41 9.92 19.23
N SER A 177 -31.60 9.06 20.25
CA SER A 177 -31.18 9.28 21.62
C SER A 177 -29.75 8.78 21.86
N ASP A 178 -29.00 9.51 22.69
CA ASP A 178 -27.71 9.03 23.17
C ASP A 178 -27.86 7.71 23.94
N LEU A 179 -26.88 6.83 23.83
CA LEU A 179 -26.92 5.54 24.49
C LEU A 179 -26.78 5.72 26.00
N SER A 180 -27.67 5.07 26.75
CA SER A 180 -27.50 4.93 28.18
C SER A 180 -26.22 4.13 28.50
N PRO A 181 -25.59 4.33 29.67
CA PRO A 181 -24.43 3.54 30.09
C PRO A 181 -24.68 2.02 30.07
N THR A 182 -25.92 1.59 30.33
CA THR A 182 -26.36 0.20 30.24
C THR A 182 -26.37 -0.32 28.79
N GLU A 183 -26.82 0.48 27.83
CA GLU A 183 -26.79 0.12 26.41
C GLU A 183 -25.36 0.06 25.87
N VAL A 184 -24.50 1.00 26.29
CA VAL A 184 -23.06 0.97 25.96
C VAL A 184 -22.41 -0.32 26.44
N SER A 185 -22.74 -0.76 27.65
CA SER A 185 -22.24 -2.03 28.19
C SER A 185 -22.75 -3.23 27.40
N ALA A 186 -23.98 -3.15 26.88
CA ALA A 186 -24.56 -4.19 26.02
C ALA A 186 -23.92 -4.24 24.62
N LEU A 187 -23.32 -3.15 24.12
CA LEU A 187 -22.65 -3.13 22.81
C LEU A 187 -21.54 -4.18 22.71
N GLY A 188 -20.66 -4.24 23.72
CA GLY A 188 -19.54 -5.18 23.73
C GLY A 188 -19.97 -6.65 23.79
N ALA A 189 -21.14 -6.93 24.35
CA ALA A 189 -21.72 -8.27 24.40
C ALA A 189 -22.29 -8.71 23.04
N ASN A 190 -22.84 -7.77 22.26
CA ASN A 190 -23.47 -8.04 20.97
C ASN A 190 -22.51 -7.89 19.77
N VAL A 191 -21.38 -7.22 19.96
CA VAL A 191 -20.33 -7.04 18.96
C VAL A 191 -19.01 -7.56 19.52
N PRO A 192 -18.77 -8.88 19.46
CA PRO A 192 -17.58 -9.48 20.04
C PRO A 192 -16.31 -8.94 19.38
N VAL A 193 -15.39 -8.39 20.20
CA VAL A 193 -14.12 -7.82 19.70
C VAL A 193 -13.21 -8.87 19.04
N TYR A 194 -13.44 -10.16 19.28
CA TYR A 194 -12.71 -11.28 18.71
C TYR A 194 -13.32 -11.85 17.41
N GLN A 195 -14.39 -11.25 16.87
CA GLN A 195 -14.99 -11.68 15.61
C GLN A 195 -13.96 -11.76 14.46
N GLY A 196 -14.12 -12.75 13.60
CA GLY A 196 -13.24 -13.00 12.44
C GLY A 196 -11.79 -13.37 12.76
N VAL A 197 -11.33 -13.29 14.01
CA VAL A 197 -9.92 -13.53 14.39
C VAL A 197 -9.46 -14.93 13.97
N ARG A 198 -10.28 -15.96 14.23
CA ARG A 198 -9.95 -17.34 13.84
C ARG A 198 -9.77 -17.48 12.32
N PHE A 199 -10.68 -16.89 11.53
CA PHE A 199 -10.61 -16.96 10.08
C PHE A 199 -9.39 -16.19 9.53
N ILE A 200 -9.11 -15.01 10.08
CA ILE A 200 -7.91 -14.24 9.76
C ILE A 200 -6.65 -15.06 10.08
N ALA A 201 -6.59 -15.69 11.25
CA ALA A 201 -5.47 -16.56 11.62
C ALA A 201 -5.29 -17.74 10.65
N MET A 202 -6.37 -18.35 10.18
CA MET A 202 -6.31 -19.40 9.15
C MET A 202 -5.67 -18.93 7.85
N VAL A 203 -6.01 -17.72 7.38
CA VAL A 203 -5.39 -17.09 6.20
C VAL A 203 -3.91 -16.81 6.44
N VAL A 204 -3.57 -16.27 7.62
CA VAL A 204 -2.18 -15.99 8.00
C VAL A 204 -1.31 -17.24 8.01
N GLN A 205 -1.81 -18.36 8.55
CA GLN A 205 -1.05 -19.62 8.54
C GLN A 205 -0.74 -20.08 7.12
N ARG A 206 -1.65 -19.88 6.17
CA ARG A 206 -1.45 -20.23 4.76
C ARG A 206 -0.45 -19.31 4.07
N ILE A 207 -0.39 -18.04 4.46
CA ILE A 207 0.64 -17.10 4.02
C ILE A 207 2.01 -17.51 4.58
N LYS A 208 2.11 -17.73 5.89
CA LYS A 208 3.36 -18.04 6.60
C LYS A 208 4.02 -19.33 6.10
N ASN A 209 3.21 -20.36 5.82
CA ASN A 209 3.73 -21.67 5.41
C ASN A 209 4.10 -21.74 3.92
N ARG A 210 3.87 -20.68 3.14
CA ARG A 210 4.24 -20.63 1.73
C ARG A 210 5.48 -19.76 1.54
N LYS A 211 6.57 -20.40 1.12
CA LYS A 211 7.71 -19.72 0.50
C LYS A 211 7.60 -19.92 -1.02
N PRO A 212 6.88 -19.02 -1.72
CA PRO A 212 6.51 -19.27 -3.10
C PRO A 212 7.75 -19.23 -4.00
N ARG A 213 7.97 -20.29 -4.78
CA ARG A 213 9.14 -20.44 -5.68
C ARG A 213 8.76 -20.34 -7.15
N THR A 214 7.49 -20.53 -7.46
CA THR A 214 6.95 -20.43 -8.81
C THR A 214 6.03 -19.21 -8.94
N GLU A 215 5.85 -18.72 -10.17
CA GLU A 215 4.93 -17.62 -10.45
C GLU A 215 3.50 -17.89 -9.95
N SER A 216 3.01 -19.13 -10.12
CA SER A 216 1.67 -19.51 -9.69
C SER A 216 1.52 -19.47 -8.17
N GLU A 217 2.52 -19.94 -7.42
CA GLU A 217 2.57 -19.83 -5.96
C GLU A 217 2.64 -18.37 -5.50
N ILE A 218 3.42 -17.53 -6.18
CA ILE A 218 3.54 -16.11 -5.84
C ILE A 218 2.22 -15.40 -6.02
N LYS A 219 1.55 -15.59 -7.17
CA LYS A 219 0.22 -15.02 -7.43
C LYS A 219 -0.78 -15.46 -6.35
N ARG A 220 -0.74 -16.74 -5.94
CA ARG A 220 -1.58 -17.25 -4.86
C ARG A 220 -1.29 -16.58 -3.52
N VAL A 221 -0.03 -16.37 -3.16
CA VAL A 221 0.35 -15.66 -1.93
C VAL A 221 -0.10 -14.20 -1.97
N LEU A 222 0.05 -13.52 -3.11
CA LEU A 222 -0.45 -12.14 -3.30
C LEU A 222 -1.97 -12.05 -3.15
N SER A 223 -2.72 -12.98 -3.75
CA SER A 223 -4.17 -13.07 -3.56
C SER A 223 -4.55 -13.29 -2.08
N MET A 224 -3.79 -14.12 -1.35
CA MET A 224 -4.01 -14.33 0.09
C MET A 224 -3.68 -13.09 0.93
N LEU A 225 -2.62 -12.35 0.58
CA LEU A 225 -2.28 -11.08 1.22
C LEU A 225 -3.35 -10.01 0.98
N GLU A 226 -3.90 -9.96 -0.23
CA GLU A 226 -5.02 -9.08 -0.55
C GLU A 226 -6.27 -9.44 0.28
N LEU A 227 -6.63 -10.73 0.33
CA LEU A 227 -7.72 -11.22 1.16
C LEU A 227 -7.51 -10.88 2.64
N PHE A 228 -6.31 -11.14 3.16
CA PHE A 228 -5.96 -10.79 4.53
C PHE A 228 -6.16 -9.29 4.80
N THR A 229 -5.67 -8.45 3.88
CA THR A 229 -5.78 -6.99 3.95
C THR A 229 -7.24 -6.56 4.03
N ASP A 230 -8.10 -7.14 3.19
CA ASP A 230 -9.54 -6.85 3.17
C ASP A 230 -10.24 -7.29 4.45
N LEU A 231 -10.02 -8.52 4.91
CA LEU A 231 -10.63 -9.05 6.12
C LEU A 231 -10.27 -8.23 7.35
N CYS A 232 -9.00 -7.83 7.46
CA CYS A 232 -8.52 -6.99 8.55
C CYS A 232 -9.11 -5.58 8.45
N SER A 233 -9.18 -5.01 7.25
CA SER A 233 -9.76 -3.68 7.06
C SER A 233 -11.25 -3.64 7.39
N LEU A 234 -12.00 -4.68 7.00
CA LEU A 234 -13.42 -4.82 7.35
C LEU A 234 -13.60 -4.97 8.87
N ARG A 235 -12.81 -5.84 9.51
CA ARG A 235 -12.85 -6.04 10.96
C ARG A 235 -12.55 -4.75 11.71
N ASP A 236 -11.45 -4.11 11.38
CA ASP A 236 -10.99 -2.90 12.06
C ASP A 236 -11.96 -1.73 11.84
N LEU A 237 -12.66 -1.68 10.70
CA LEU A 237 -13.73 -0.71 10.49
C LEU A 237 -14.92 -0.96 11.42
N ILE A 238 -15.32 -2.22 11.63
CA ILE A 238 -16.39 -2.56 12.59
C ILE A 238 -15.96 -2.25 14.03
N LEU A 239 -14.71 -2.52 14.39
CA LEU A 239 -14.19 -2.19 15.71
C LEU A 239 -14.04 -0.68 15.92
N LEU A 240 -13.67 0.06 14.88
CA LEU A 240 -13.67 1.50 14.90
C LEU A 240 -15.09 2.05 15.11
N ASP A 241 -16.08 1.47 14.46
CA ASP A 241 -17.48 1.85 14.61
C ASP A 241 -17.97 1.63 16.05
N LEU A 242 -17.71 0.44 16.59
CA LEU A 242 -17.97 0.13 18.00
C LEU A 242 -17.23 1.10 18.94
N TYR A 243 -15.95 1.36 18.67
CA TYR A 243 -15.15 2.31 19.44
C TYR A 243 -15.80 3.69 19.48
N GLN A 244 -16.30 4.19 18.36
CA GLN A 244 -16.93 5.51 18.30
C GLN A 244 -18.17 5.62 19.18
N LEU A 245 -19.04 4.62 19.13
CA LEU A 245 -20.26 4.61 19.92
C LEU A 245 -19.95 4.53 21.43
N VAL A 246 -18.89 3.82 21.81
CA VAL A 246 -18.46 3.66 23.21
C VAL A 246 -17.63 4.85 23.73
N ALA A 247 -16.85 5.50 22.85
CA ALA A 247 -15.94 6.59 23.19
C ALA A 247 -16.64 7.95 23.36
N THR A 248 -17.93 8.05 23.05
CA THR A 248 -18.72 9.25 23.27
C THR A 248 -18.58 9.73 24.73
N PRO A 249 -18.36 11.04 24.97
CA PRO A 249 -18.24 11.56 26.33
C PRO A 249 -19.39 11.11 27.24
N GLY A 250 -19.05 10.65 28.44
CA GLY A 250 -20.02 10.16 29.43
C GLY A 250 -20.38 8.67 29.33
N HIS A 251 -19.90 7.95 28.32
CA HIS A 251 -20.23 6.53 28.12
C HIS A 251 -19.25 5.60 28.84
N SER A 252 -18.09 5.26 28.24
CA SER A 252 -17.13 4.32 28.84
C SER A 252 -15.72 4.42 28.24
N PRO A 253 -14.88 5.38 28.68
CA PRO A 253 -13.54 5.57 28.11
C PRO A 253 -12.63 4.35 28.28
N ASN A 254 -12.79 3.58 29.37
CA ASN A 254 -12.00 2.37 29.60
C ASN A 254 -12.35 1.25 28.61
N ILE A 255 -13.63 1.06 28.28
CA ILE A 255 -14.06 0.07 27.29
C ILE A 255 -13.58 0.49 25.90
N ALA A 256 -13.71 1.77 25.55
CA ALA A 256 -13.16 2.32 24.31
C ALA A 256 -11.65 2.07 24.20
N SER A 257 -10.90 2.30 25.29
CA SER A 257 -9.47 1.97 25.34
C SER A 257 -9.22 0.47 25.13
N GLY A 258 -10.01 -0.40 25.75
CA GLY A 258 -9.92 -1.85 25.55
C GLY A 258 -10.12 -2.28 24.09
N ILE A 259 -11.13 -1.71 23.40
CA ILE A 259 -11.39 -1.99 21.97
C ILE A 259 -10.19 -1.56 21.11
N LYS A 260 -9.59 -0.41 21.41
CA LYS A 260 -8.40 0.09 20.73
C LYS A 260 -7.20 -0.83 20.96
N GLU A 261 -6.98 -1.30 22.18
CA GLU A 261 -5.90 -2.24 22.49
C GLU A 261 -6.08 -3.60 21.80
N VAL A 262 -7.31 -4.13 21.71
CA VAL A 262 -7.58 -5.36 20.94
C VAL A 262 -7.26 -5.18 19.46
N SER A 263 -7.60 -4.03 18.88
CA SER A 263 -7.22 -3.69 17.51
C SER A 263 -5.70 -3.66 17.36
N ASN A 264 -5.00 -2.96 18.26
CA ASN A 264 -3.53 -2.87 18.24
C ASN A 264 -2.85 -4.24 18.40
N LEU A 265 -3.33 -5.08 19.32
CA LEU A 265 -2.79 -6.42 19.56
C LEU A 265 -2.89 -7.27 18.29
N GLY A 266 -4.06 -7.31 17.66
CA GLY A 266 -4.22 -8.02 16.39
C GLY A 266 -3.26 -7.49 15.32
N ARG A 267 -3.04 -6.17 15.26
CA ARG A 267 -2.10 -5.60 14.30
C ARG A 267 -0.65 -6.01 14.54
N GLU A 268 -0.21 -6.02 15.80
CA GLU A 268 1.15 -6.43 16.17
C GLU A 268 1.40 -7.93 15.93
N GLU A 269 0.40 -8.79 16.16
CA GLU A 269 0.53 -10.23 15.90
C GLU A 269 0.79 -10.55 14.43
N TYR A 270 0.03 -9.92 13.52
CA TYR A 270 0.14 -10.23 12.09
C TYR A 270 1.32 -9.51 11.41
N LYS A 271 1.75 -8.38 11.95
CA LYS A 271 2.87 -7.59 11.43
C LYS A 271 4.12 -8.43 11.20
N LYS A 272 4.50 -9.28 12.17
CA LYS A 272 5.71 -10.13 12.07
C LYS A 272 5.70 -11.03 10.84
N VAL A 273 4.54 -11.57 10.47
CA VAL A 273 4.41 -12.45 9.30
C VAL A 273 4.70 -11.69 8.00
N PHE A 274 4.29 -10.43 7.91
CA PHE A 274 4.56 -9.61 6.73
C PHE A 274 5.98 -9.06 6.70
N GLU A 275 6.57 -8.72 7.85
CA GLU A 275 7.99 -8.38 7.96
C GLU A 275 8.87 -9.53 7.44
N ASP A 276 8.50 -10.78 7.74
CA ASP A 276 9.19 -11.96 7.23
C ASP A 276 9.13 -12.10 5.70
N LEU A 277 7.98 -11.81 5.06
CA LEU A 277 7.84 -11.85 3.60
C LEU A 277 8.59 -10.74 2.87
N LEU A 278 8.79 -9.60 3.54
CA LEU A 278 9.45 -8.42 2.98
C LEU A 278 10.95 -8.38 3.28
N LYS A 279 11.52 -9.44 3.85
CA LYS A 279 12.96 -9.55 4.13
C LYS A 279 13.75 -9.40 2.84
N THR A 280 14.53 -8.34 2.74
CA THR A 280 15.42 -8.10 1.59
C THR A 280 16.73 -8.87 1.68
N ASN A 281 17.00 -9.58 2.77
CA ASN A 281 18.20 -10.40 2.98
C ASN A 281 17.98 -11.91 2.81
N ASP A 282 16.74 -12.34 2.55
CA ASP A 282 16.42 -13.75 2.28
C ASP A 282 16.26 -13.94 0.77
N LYS A 283 17.15 -14.72 0.15
CA LYS A 283 17.06 -14.99 -1.29
C LYS A 283 15.69 -15.57 -1.66
N GLU A 284 15.06 -16.37 -0.80
CA GLU A 284 13.78 -16.99 -1.13
C GLU A 284 12.63 -15.97 -1.32
N THR A 285 12.77 -14.73 -0.83
CA THR A 285 11.76 -13.69 -0.98
C THR A 285 11.96 -12.82 -2.23
N TYR A 286 13.13 -12.85 -2.88
CA TYR A 286 13.46 -11.90 -3.95
C TYR A 286 12.50 -12.00 -5.13
N LEU A 287 12.12 -13.22 -5.47
CA LEU A 287 11.13 -13.48 -6.51
C LEU A 287 9.75 -12.98 -6.10
N PHE A 288 9.34 -13.16 -4.85
CA PHE A 288 8.08 -12.58 -4.36
C PHE A 288 8.10 -11.04 -4.42
N LEU A 289 9.21 -10.42 -4.00
CA LEU A 289 9.39 -8.97 -4.05
C LEU A 289 9.28 -8.40 -5.46
N SER A 290 9.78 -9.09 -6.50
CA SER A 290 9.68 -8.60 -7.88
C SER A 290 8.26 -8.61 -8.46
N TYR A 291 7.35 -9.41 -7.89
CA TYR A 291 5.93 -9.39 -8.23
C TYR A 291 5.13 -8.36 -7.42
N LEU A 292 5.52 -8.12 -6.17
CA LEU A 292 4.86 -7.17 -5.28
C LEU A 292 5.30 -5.72 -5.54
N TYR A 293 6.57 -5.48 -5.87
CA TYR A 293 7.16 -4.17 -6.11
C TYR A 293 7.28 -3.91 -7.63
N PRO A 294 7.16 -2.66 -8.15
CA PRO A 294 6.95 -1.39 -7.45
C PRO A 294 5.61 -1.28 -6.75
N ARG A 295 5.51 -0.42 -5.72
CA ARG A 295 4.26 -0.20 -4.95
C ARG A 295 3.10 0.18 -5.86
N GLU A 296 3.39 0.95 -6.90
CA GLU A 296 2.43 1.51 -7.84
C GLU A 296 2.04 0.54 -8.98
N ARG A 297 2.68 -0.64 -9.04
CA ARG A 297 2.57 -1.63 -10.14
C ARG A 297 1.14 -1.89 -10.59
N ASN A 298 0.25 -2.12 -9.61
CA ASN A 298 -1.16 -2.40 -9.81
C ASN A 298 -1.94 -2.10 -8.52
N GLU A 299 -3.27 -2.09 -8.61
CA GLU A 299 -4.15 -1.81 -7.46
C GLU A 299 -3.91 -2.76 -6.28
N GLN A 300 -3.63 -4.03 -6.54
CA GLN A 300 -3.35 -5.04 -5.50
C GLN A 300 -2.10 -4.68 -4.69
N SER A 301 -1.00 -4.32 -5.37
CA SER A 301 0.27 -3.93 -4.74
C SER A 301 0.11 -2.64 -3.94
N GLN A 302 -0.58 -1.64 -4.51
CA GLN A 302 -0.85 -0.36 -3.86
C GLN A 302 -1.63 -0.57 -2.55
N LYS A 303 -2.66 -1.42 -2.60
CA LYS A 303 -3.50 -1.78 -1.46
C LYS A 303 -2.72 -2.53 -0.38
N ILE A 304 -1.93 -3.54 -0.76
CA ILE A 304 -1.08 -4.30 0.19
C ILE A 304 -0.08 -3.37 0.89
N PHE A 305 0.66 -2.54 0.14
CA PHE A 305 1.59 -1.59 0.74
C PHE A 305 0.91 -0.51 1.59
N LYS A 306 -0.27 -0.03 1.18
CA LYS A 306 -1.07 0.90 1.99
C LYS A 306 -1.48 0.28 3.32
N PHE A 307 -1.83 -1.00 3.32
CA PHE A 307 -2.10 -1.74 4.53
C PHE A 307 -0.83 -1.97 5.36
N PHE A 308 0.30 -2.31 4.75
CA PHE A 308 1.58 -2.42 5.46
C PHE A 308 2.00 -1.12 6.15
N ASP A 309 1.79 0.03 5.52
CA ASP A 309 2.01 1.34 6.14
C ASP A 309 1.08 1.58 7.36
N LEU A 310 -0.22 1.26 7.23
CA LEU A 310 -1.19 1.35 8.34
C LEU A 310 -0.75 0.49 9.54
N MET A 311 -0.31 -0.73 9.26
CA MET A 311 0.17 -1.71 10.24
C MET A 311 1.59 -1.41 10.74
N LYS A 312 2.26 -0.42 10.15
CA LYS A 312 3.66 -0.06 10.41
C LYS A 312 4.59 -1.26 10.28
N VAL A 313 4.35 -2.13 9.28
CA VAL A 313 5.24 -3.24 8.93
C VAL A 313 6.60 -2.65 8.57
N LYS A 314 7.66 -3.15 9.20
CA LYS A 314 9.02 -2.72 8.87
C LYS A 314 9.49 -3.45 7.62
N TYR A 315 9.94 -2.69 6.64
CA TYR A 315 10.57 -3.20 5.44
C TYR A 315 11.63 -2.21 4.96
N ASP A 316 12.44 -2.63 3.99
CA ASP A 316 13.55 -1.84 3.49
C ASP A 316 13.07 -0.49 2.91
N ASP A 317 13.60 0.62 3.44
CA ASP A 317 13.20 1.98 3.01
C ASP A 317 13.44 2.21 1.51
N ARG A 318 14.33 1.44 0.88
CA ARG A 318 14.55 1.49 -0.57
C ARG A 318 13.32 1.10 -1.39
N LEU A 319 12.38 0.34 -0.81
CA LEU A 319 11.06 0.10 -1.42
C LEU A 319 10.20 1.36 -1.50
N LYS A 320 10.55 2.43 -0.77
CA LYS A 320 9.88 3.74 -0.81
C LYS A 320 10.68 4.78 -1.61
N GLN A 321 11.93 4.50 -1.94
CA GLN A 321 12.83 5.44 -2.59
C GLN A 321 12.45 5.67 -4.05
N ASP A 322 12.47 6.93 -4.46
CA ASP A 322 12.48 7.30 -5.87
C ASP A 322 13.92 7.33 -6.37
N LEU A 323 14.20 6.52 -7.38
CA LEU A 323 15.54 6.39 -8.00
C LEU A 323 15.68 7.30 -9.24
N THR A 324 14.67 8.11 -9.55
CA THR A 324 14.67 9.04 -10.69
C THR A 324 15.89 9.96 -10.67
N GLY A 325 16.46 10.21 -11.84
CA GLY A 325 17.64 11.05 -12.02
C GLY A 325 18.81 10.29 -12.60
N ILE A 326 19.99 10.91 -12.56
CA ILE A 326 21.23 10.32 -13.08
C ILE A 326 21.84 9.40 -12.03
N GLN A 327 21.98 8.12 -12.38
CA GLN A 327 22.51 7.06 -11.53
C GLN A 327 23.69 6.37 -12.19
N VAL A 328 24.75 6.13 -11.43
CA VAL A 328 25.84 5.23 -11.81
C VAL A 328 25.39 3.80 -11.51
N PHE A 329 25.19 3.01 -12.58
CA PHE A 329 24.80 1.61 -12.49
C PHE A 329 26.02 0.71 -12.69
N SER A 330 26.34 -0.09 -11.67
CA SER A 330 27.48 -1.00 -11.71
C SER A 330 27.16 -2.35 -11.11
N SER A 331 27.81 -3.39 -11.61
CA SER A 331 27.76 -4.70 -10.98
C SER A 331 28.59 -4.72 -9.68
N LEU A 332 28.12 -5.49 -8.69
CA LEU A 332 28.72 -5.51 -7.36
C LEU A 332 30.10 -6.20 -7.30
N HIS A 333 30.30 -7.23 -8.12
CA HIS A 333 31.47 -8.10 -8.01
C HIS A 333 32.51 -7.74 -9.05
N TRP A 334 33.79 -7.86 -8.66
CA TRP A 334 34.88 -7.60 -9.58
C TRP A 334 34.92 -8.66 -10.72
N PRO A 335 35.23 -8.25 -11.96
CA PRO A 335 35.40 -6.87 -12.34
C PRO A 335 34.05 -6.14 -12.43
N ASN A 336 34.02 -4.89 -11.94
CA ASN A 336 32.80 -4.09 -11.96
C ASN A 336 32.55 -3.67 -13.40
N TYR A 337 31.41 -4.07 -13.95
CA TYR A 337 30.95 -3.61 -15.24
C TYR A 337 30.02 -2.42 -15.02
N PHE A 338 30.24 -1.35 -15.78
CA PHE A 338 29.49 -0.11 -15.74
C PHE A 338 28.71 0.04 -17.03
N LEU A 339 27.49 0.57 -16.99
CA LEU A 339 26.78 0.79 -18.23
C LEU A 339 27.24 2.05 -18.93
N CYS A 340 28.08 1.92 -19.96
CA CYS A 340 28.61 3.08 -20.65
C CYS A 340 27.58 3.68 -21.59
N SER A 341 27.40 4.99 -21.55
CA SER A 341 26.48 5.69 -22.46
C SER A 341 26.81 5.46 -23.94
N SER A 342 28.09 5.22 -24.26
CA SER A 342 28.60 4.98 -25.62
C SER A 342 28.49 3.54 -26.10
N LYS A 343 28.07 2.60 -25.25
CA LYS A 343 28.02 1.17 -25.58
C LYS A 343 26.62 0.61 -25.34
N ASP A 344 26.26 -0.39 -26.13
CA ASP A 344 24.97 -1.08 -25.98
C ASP A 344 25.01 -2.19 -24.90
N TYR A 345 26.14 -2.29 -24.18
CA TYR A 345 26.46 -3.30 -23.16
C TYR A 345 27.23 -2.65 -21.99
N LEU A 346 27.26 -3.30 -20.83
CA LEU A 346 28.11 -2.85 -19.73
C LEU A 346 29.59 -3.00 -20.12
N ALA A 347 30.49 -2.11 -19.74
CA ALA A 347 31.91 -2.31 -19.96
C ALA A 347 32.71 -2.19 -18.66
N LEU A 348 33.85 -2.87 -18.64
CA LEU A 348 34.84 -2.80 -17.57
C LEU A 348 35.36 -1.37 -17.33
N ILE A 349 35.43 -0.58 -18.40
CA ILE A 349 35.93 0.80 -18.41
C ILE A 349 34.96 1.63 -19.26
N CYS A 350 34.40 2.68 -18.67
CA CYS A 350 33.74 3.76 -19.40
C CYS A 350 34.67 4.98 -19.43
N THR A 351 34.94 5.52 -20.60
CA THR A 351 35.50 6.88 -20.70
C THR A 351 34.48 7.88 -20.18
N LYS A 352 34.93 8.88 -19.41
CA LYS A 352 34.09 9.92 -18.78
C LYS A 352 33.05 10.55 -19.75
N PRO A 353 31.91 11.05 -19.23
CA PRO A 353 31.44 10.87 -17.86
C PRO A 353 31.15 9.38 -17.65
N TYR A 354 31.37 8.89 -16.44
CA TYR A 354 31.23 7.48 -16.08
C TYR A 354 29.89 6.94 -16.56
N GLY A 355 29.75 5.61 -16.65
CA GLY A 355 28.55 4.93 -17.15
C GLY A 355 27.25 5.26 -16.40
N SER A 356 26.76 6.48 -16.60
CA SER A 356 25.65 7.09 -15.92
C SER A 356 24.41 6.92 -16.78
N LEU A 357 23.34 6.51 -16.12
CA LEU A 357 22.04 6.24 -16.69
C LEU A 357 21.05 7.21 -16.11
N ARG A 358 20.20 7.75 -16.96
CA ARG A 358 19.00 8.46 -16.49
C ARG A 358 17.91 7.43 -16.24
N LEU A 359 17.44 7.40 -15.00
CA LEU A 359 16.24 6.67 -14.60
C LEU A 359 15.07 7.65 -14.59
N ASP A 360 14.01 7.33 -15.33
CA ASP A 360 12.76 8.08 -15.29
C ASP A 360 11.67 7.17 -14.70
N LYS A 361 11.16 7.49 -13.51
CA LYS A 361 10.04 6.75 -12.91
C LYS A 361 8.75 7.01 -13.69
N LEU A 362 8.05 5.93 -14.03
CA LEU A 362 6.79 5.93 -14.74
C LEU A 362 5.61 5.94 -13.74
N ASN A 363 4.40 6.22 -14.25
CA ASN A 363 3.19 6.30 -13.42
C ASN A 363 2.85 4.99 -12.68
N ASP A 364 3.26 3.84 -13.22
CA ASP A 364 3.10 2.52 -12.60
C ASP A 364 4.28 2.13 -11.68
N GLY A 365 5.19 3.06 -11.42
CA GLY A 365 6.32 2.93 -10.51
C GLY A 365 7.55 2.23 -11.09
N PHE A 366 7.47 1.67 -12.30
CA PHE A 366 8.61 1.12 -13.01
C PHE A 366 9.50 2.25 -13.54
N TYR A 367 10.71 1.91 -13.98
CA TYR A 367 11.67 2.87 -14.51
C TYR A 367 11.94 2.60 -15.99
N SER A 368 11.95 3.67 -16.77
CA SER A 368 12.64 3.69 -18.05
C SER A 368 14.11 4.02 -17.78
N ILE A 369 15.02 3.29 -18.43
CA ILE A 369 16.47 3.43 -18.25
C ILE A 369 17.04 3.98 -19.57
N LYS A 370 17.75 5.10 -19.53
CA LYS A 370 18.25 5.79 -20.72
C LYS A 370 19.70 6.22 -20.57
N THR A 371 20.46 6.23 -21.67
CA THR A 371 21.79 6.85 -21.65
C THR A 371 21.68 8.37 -21.48
N THR A 372 22.72 9.02 -20.94
CA THR A 372 22.74 10.47 -20.65
C THR A 372 23.20 11.33 -21.84
N GLN A 373 23.27 10.77 -23.04
CA GLN A 373 23.75 11.48 -24.23
C GLN A 373 22.68 12.42 -24.81
N SER A 374 23.10 13.34 -25.68
CA SER A 374 22.20 14.28 -26.38
C SER A 374 21.12 13.59 -27.21
N ASN A 375 21.42 12.41 -27.75
CA ASN A 375 20.45 11.49 -28.36
C ASN A 375 20.40 10.20 -27.53
N PRO A 376 19.55 10.15 -26.48
CA PRO A 376 19.59 9.06 -25.51
C PRO A 376 19.06 7.77 -26.11
N LYS A 377 19.81 6.68 -25.94
CA LYS A 377 19.33 5.32 -26.21
C LYS A 377 18.53 4.84 -25.01
N VAL A 378 17.44 4.12 -25.28
CA VAL A 378 16.58 3.53 -24.25
C VAL A 378 16.96 2.06 -24.08
N CYS A 379 17.06 1.64 -22.82
CA CYS A 379 17.23 0.26 -22.42
C CYS A 379 15.96 -0.52 -22.78
N HIS A 380 16.13 -1.62 -23.51
CA HIS A 380 15.04 -2.44 -23.99
C HIS A 380 15.43 -3.92 -23.86
N ARG A 381 14.47 -4.75 -23.42
CA ARG A 381 14.66 -6.20 -23.41
C ARG A 381 14.40 -6.80 -24.78
N TYR A 382 15.36 -7.55 -25.31
CA TYR A 382 15.21 -8.33 -26.55
C TYR A 382 15.50 -9.81 -26.29
N GLY A 383 14.45 -10.64 -26.18
CA GLY A 383 14.58 -12.04 -25.81
C GLY A 383 15.17 -12.21 -24.40
N GLU A 384 16.33 -12.85 -24.32
CA GLU A 384 17.09 -13.00 -23.07
C GLU A 384 18.18 -11.92 -22.90
N TYR A 385 18.27 -10.94 -23.78
CA TYR A 385 19.27 -9.87 -23.76
C TYR A 385 18.65 -8.53 -23.35
N ILE A 386 19.48 -7.62 -22.84
CA ILE A 386 19.17 -6.21 -22.68
C ILE A 386 20.04 -5.42 -23.66
N LEU A 387 19.42 -4.54 -24.44
CA LEU A 387 20.09 -3.71 -25.44
C LEU A 387 19.71 -2.24 -25.23
N PHE A 388 20.57 -1.34 -25.66
CA PHE A 388 20.28 0.10 -25.72
C PHE A 388 20.04 0.48 -27.17
N THR A 389 18.85 1.00 -27.48
CA THR A 389 18.45 1.31 -28.85
C THR A 389 17.74 2.66 -28.92
N HIS A 390 17.67 3.26 -30.11
CA HIS A 390 16.84 4.46 -30.33
C HIS A 390 15.37 4.09 -30.64
N ASP A 391 15.12 2.84 -30.99
CA ASP A 391 13.79 2.31 -31.27
C ASP A 391 13.04 2.01 -29.97
N ARG A 392 11.72 2.21 -30.00
CA ARG A 392 10.86 2.16 -28.81
C ARG A 392 9.91 0.96 -28.80
N ASN A 393 9.78 0.32 -27.63
CA ASN A 393 8.73 -0.64 -27.30
C ASN A 393 8.30 -0.47 -25.83
N ASP A 394 7.15 0.18 -25.63
CA ASP A 394 6.73 0.70 -24.32
C ASP A 394 6.64 -0.33 -23.18
N ASP A 395 6.35 -1.60 -23.45
CA ASP A 395 6.20 -2.60 -22.37
C ASP A 395 7.50 -3.33 -22.02
N LEU A 396 8.45 -3.39 -22.95
CA LEU A 396 9.75 -4.03 -22.75
C LEU A 396 10.81 -3.07 -22.16
N GLU A 397 10.47 -1.79 -22.04
CA GLU A 397 11.29 -0.71 -21.47
C GLU A 397 11.01 -0.42 -19.99
N LYS A 398 10.15 -1.22 -19.35
CA LYS A 398 9.69 -1.01 -17.97
C LYS A 398 10.47 -1.91 -17.02
N PHE A 399 11.44 -1.33 -16.31
CA PHE A 399 12.33 -2.04 -15.40
C PHE A 399 12.00 -1.77 -13.93
N ASN A 400 12.41 -2.70 -13.08
CA ASN A 400 12.24 -2.60 -11.65
C ASN A 400 13.54 -2.93 -10.93
N PHE A 401 13.94 -2.08 -9.99
CA PHE A 401 15.12 -2.29 -9.15
C PHE A 401 14.67 -2.87 -7.82
N VAL A 402 14.65 -4.20 -7.72
CA VAL A 402 14.22 -4.90 -6.50
C VAL A 402 15.31 -4.78 -5.44
N PRO A 403 15.07 -4.06 -4.33
CA PRO A 403 16.10 -3.88 -3.31
C PRO A 403 16.34 -5.20 -2.57
N VAL A 404 17.60 -5.59 -2.49
CA VAL A 404 18.05 -6.76 -1.76
C VAL A 404 19.27 -6.41 -0.88
N LYS A 405 19.58 -7.26 0.09
CA LYS A 405 20.68 -7.10 1.04
C LYS A 405 21.55 -8.36 0.98
N LEU A 406 22.83 -8.20 0.65
CA LEU A 406 23.81 -9.28 0.64
C LEU A 406 24.87 -8.98 1.71
N GLY A 407 24.81 -9.70 2.84
CA GLY A 407 25.57 -9.33 4.04
C GLY A 407 25.14 -7.95 4.53
N GLU A 408 26.08 -7.02 4.67
CA GLU A 408 25.78 -5.62 5.00
C GLU A 408 25.57 -4.71 3.79
N ARG A 409 25.74 -5.22 2.57
CA ARG A 409 25.64 -4.41 1.35
C ARG A 409 24.19 -4.26 0.90
N LYS A 410 23.77 -3.02 0.67
CA LYS A 410 22.50 -2.65 0.06
C LYS A 410 22.66 -2.57 -1.46
N ILE A 411 22.01 -3.48 -2.18
CA ILE A 411 22.11 -3.63 -3.64
C ILE A 411 20.74 -3.86 -4.28
N TYR A 412 20.68 -3.95 -5.60
CA TYR A 412 19.47 -4.17 -6.36
C TYR A 412 19.62 -5.38 -7.29
N LEU A 413 18.51 -6.10 -7.47
CA LEU A 413 18.32 -6.94 -8.65
C LEU A 413 17.51 -6.15 -9.67
N LEU A 414 17.84 -6.29 -10.95
CA LEU A 414 17.11 -5.64 -12.03
C LEU A 414 16.15 -6.64 -12.66
N SER A 415 14.84 -6.42 -12.57
CA SER A 415 13.81 -7.21 -13.27
C SER A 415 13.06 -6.35 -14.28
N SER A 416 12.20 -6.94 -15.11
CA SER A 416 11.29 -6.20 -15.99
C SER A 416 9.82 -6.42 -15.64
N LYS A 417 8.95 -5.50 -16.05
CA LYS A 417 7.50 -5.61 -15.87
C LYS A 417 6.94 -6.86 -16.56
N ALA A 418 7.44 -7.14 -17.77
CA ALA A 418 6.99 -8.24 -18.62
C ALA A 418 7.43 -9.63 -18.12
N SER A 419 8.52 -9.74 -17.37
CA SER A 419 8.90 -10.99 -16.71
C SER A 419 9.50 -10.70 -15.33
N PRO A 420 8.64 -10.49 -14.33
CA PRO A 420 9.09 -10.25 -12.96
C PRO A 420 9.85 -11.45 -12.39
N ASN A 421 9.69 -12.65 -12.96
CA ASN A 421 10.43 -13.85 -12.58
C ASN A 421 11.87 -13.92 -13.10
N LYS A 422 12.28 -12.99 -13.96
CA LYS A 422 13.64 -12.95 -14.52
C LYS A 422 14.42 -11.77 -13.98
N PHE A 423 15.69 -12.01 -13.68
CA PHE A 423 16.61 -10.97 -13.24
C PHE A 423 17.78 -10.80 -14.19
N ALA A 424 18.23 -9.55 -14.35
CA ALA A 424 19.37 -9.23 -15.17
C ALA A 424 20.65 -9.77 -14.51
N TYR A 425 21.59 -10.22 -15.32
CA TYR A 425 22.92 -10.64 -14.89
C TYR A 425 23.93 -10.44 -16.02
N VAL A 426 25.21 -10.40 -15.65
CA VAL A 426 26.34 -10.36 -16.59
C VAL A 426 27.03 -11.71 -16.57
N PRO A 427 26.97 -12.51 -17.65
CA PRO A 427 27.75 -13.72 -17.79
C PRO A 427 29.25 -13.42 -17.89
N LYS A 428 30.09 -14.35 -17.41
CA LYS A 428 31.56 -14.24 -17.41
C LYS A 428 32.12 -13.95 -18.80
N THR A 429 31.54 -14.61 -19.80
CA THR A 429 31.99 -14.62 -21.20
C THR A 429 31.41 -13.46 -22.01
N ALA A 430 30.42 -12.75 -21.47
CA ALA A 430 29.62 -11.77 -22.19
C ALA A 430 30.34 -10.44 -22.47
N LYS A 431 31.57 -10.24 -21.99
CA LYS A 431 32.29 -8.95 -22.08
C LYS A 431 31.46 -7.75 -21.61
N GLY A 432 30.47 -8.01 -20.75
CA GLY A 432 29.57 -7.05 -20.15
C GLY A 432 28.18 -6.91 -20.80
N ASP A 433 27.84 -7.74 -21.78
CA ASP A 433 26.44 -7.86 -22.22
C ASP A 433 25.54 -8.28 -21.04
N LEU A 434 24.37 -7.67 -20.95
CA LEU A 434 23.36 -7.91 -19.92
C LEU A 434 22.34 -8.93 -20.43
N PHE A 435 22.08 -9.94 -19.62
CA PHE A 435 21.14 -11.01 -19.92
C PHE A 435 20.09 -11.13 -18.84
N PHE A 436 18.92 -11.67 -19.16
CA PHE A 436 17.95 -12.15 -18.20
C PHE A 436 18.13 -13.64 -17.93
N VAL A 437 17.98 -14.06 -16.69
CA VAL A 437 17.90 -15.48 -16.29
C VAL A 437 16.65 -15.71 -15.46
N ASP A 438 16.05 -16.89 -15.59
CA ASP A 438 14.94 -17.32 -14.74
C ASP A 438 15.39 -17.49 -13.28
N GLY A 439 14.63 -16.89 -12.38
CA GLY A 439 14.92 -16.92 -10.96
C GLY A 439 16.18 -16.15 -10.58
N ILE A 440 16.60 -16.32 -9.34
CA ILE A 440 17.71 -15.55 -8.77
C ILE A 440 19.01 -16.06 -9.37
N PRO A 441 19.91 -15.18 -9.85
CA PRO A 441 21.24 -15.55 -10.28
C PRO A 441 21.99 -16.21 -9.12
N SER A 442 21.94 -17.55 -9.07
CA SER A 442 22.18 -18.33 -7.84
C SER A 442 23.66 -18.50 -7.53
N GLN A 443 24.52 -18.33 -8.53
CA GLN A 443 25.97 -18.49 -8.39
C GLN A 443 26.62 -17.14 -8.10
N LEU A 444 26.85 -16.87 -6.80
CA LEU A 444 27.89 -15.96 -6.31
C LEU A 444 29.26 -16.55 -6.65
N GLY A 445 29.56 -16.69 -7.94
CA GLY A 445 30.85 -17.09 -8.47
C GLY A 445 31.38 -16.03 -9.41
N TYR A 446 32.68 -16.07 -9.71
CA TYR A 446 33.33 -15.23 -10.72
C TYR A 446 32.74 -15.51 -12.11
N GLY A 447 31.54 -15.00 -12.40
CA GLY A 447 30.92 -15.17 -13.70
C GLY A 447 29.43 -14.88 -13.84
N ASN A 448 28.63 -14.76 -12.78
CA ASN A 448 27.21 -14.38 -12.92
C ASN A 448 26.93 -13.18 -12.00
N GLN A 449 27.05 -11.98 -12.54
CA GLN A 449 26.90 -10.75 -11.76
C GLN A 449 25.45 -10.24 -11.85
N GLY A 450 24.57 -10.82 -11.04
CA GLY A 450 23.15 -10.43 -10.97
C GLY A 450 22.82 -9.30 -9.99
N TYR A 451 23.81 -8.85 -9.23
CA TYR A 451 23.64 -7.86 -8.18
C TYR A 451 24.26 -6.53 -8.60
N PHE A 452 23.48 -5.46 -8.47
CA PHE A 452 23.86 -4.14 -8.95
C PHE A 452 23.82 -3.08 -7.84
N THR A 453 24.69 -2.10 -7.95
CA THR A 453 24.67 -0.89 -7.12
C THR A 453 24.21 0.29 -7.96
N LEU A 454 23.45 1.19 -7.32
CA LEU A 454 23.07 2.49 -7.86
C LEU A 454 23.66 3.56 -6.94
N ALA A 455 24.35 4.54 -7.52
CA ALA A 455 24.83 5.71 -6.81
C ALA A 455 24.45 6.96 -7.60
N THR A 456 23.87 7.96 -6.94
CA THR A 456 23.57 9.25 -7.57
C THR A 456 24.88 9.93 -7.97
N ASP A 457 24.96 10.44 -9.21
CA ASP A 457 26.13 11.20 -9.66
C ASP A 457 26.13 12.59 -9.00
N GLU A 458 27.02 12.82 -8.03
CA GLU A 458 27.08 14.06 -7.25
C GLU A 458 27.49 15.29 -8.08
N ASN A 459 28.02 15.10 -9.30
CA ASN A 459 28.48 16.19 -10.17
C ASN A 459 27.35 17.04 -10.80
N GLU A 460 26.08 16.77 -10.49
CA GLU A 460 24.93 17.54 -11.02
C GLU A 460 24.23 18.41 -9.95
N GLN A 461 24.81 18.60 -8.75
CA GLN A 461 24.39 19.69 -7.87
C GLN A 461 24.88 21.09 -8.35
N THR A 462 25.49 21.18 -9.54
CA THR A 462 25.89 22.41 -10.22
C THR A 462 25.29 22.45 -11.61
#